data_AF-A0A3B4GNV9-F1
#
_entry.id   AF-A0A3B4GNV9-F1
#
_cell.length_a   1.000
_cell.length_b   1.000
_cell.length_c   1.000
_cell.angle_alpha   90.00
_cell.angle_beta   90.00
_cell.angle_gamma   90.00
#
_symmetry.space_group_name_H-M   'P 1'
#
loop_
_entity.id
_entity.type
_entity.pdbx_description
1 polymer ?
#
loop_
_entity_poly.entity_id
_entity_poly.type
_entity_poly.pdbx_seq_one_letter_code
_entity_poly.pdbx_strand_id
1 'polypeptide(L)'
;MALGEWEERWQQNKIGFHQPEVHKMLKKNIDKVLNGRTGVRFFFPLCGKAVDMKWLADMGHSVVGVEISEKAIRQFFEENNMTYSEEPVPAIPGAKVYKVGELHVCKHDH
;
A
#
# COMPACT_ATOMS: atom_id res chain seq x y z
N MET A 1 4.90 17.00 10.60
CA MET A 1 4.87 15.81 11.46
C MET A 1 6.24 15.16 11.40
N ALA A 2 6.81 14.82 12.54
CA ALA A 2 8.01 13.99 12.57
C ALA A 2 7.62 12.53 12.23
N LEU A 3 8.57 11.72 11.74
CA LEU A 3 8.31 10.32 11.37
C LEU A 3 7.74 9.50 12.53
N GLY A 4 8.30 9.67 13.73
CA GLY A 4 7.80 9.01 14.95
C GLY A 4 6.38 9.41 15.32
N GLU A 5 5.92 10.63 14.98
CA GLU A 5 4.53 11.05 15.23
C GLU A 5 3.54 10.26 14.34
N TRP A 6 3.92 9.94 13.10
CA TRP A 6 3.08 9.15 12.20
C TRP A 6 2.98 7.69 12.64
N GLU A 7 4.11 7.09 13.03
CA GLU A 7 4.12 5.74 13.61
C GLU A 7 3.27 5.70 14.89
N GLU A 8 3.41 6.68 15.78
CA GLU A 8 2.61 6.77 17.00
C GLU A 8 1.10 6.84 16.70
N ARG A 9 0.68 7.59 15.67
CA ARG A 9 -0.73 7.61 15.23
C ARG A 9 -1.22 6.22 14.83
N TRP A 10 -0.44 5.47 14.07
CA TRP A 10 -0.77 4.09 13.74
C TRP A 10 -0.82 3.19 14.97
N GLN A 11 0.12 3.32 15.90
CA GLN A 11 0.12 2.57 17.15
C GLN A 11 -1.13 2.83 17.99
N GLN A 12 -1.53 4.10 18.09
CA GLN A 12 -2.72 4.55 18.83
C GLN A 12 -4.04 4.38 18.04
N ASN A 13 -4.02 3.78 16.85
CA ASN A 13 -5.17 3.66 15.94
C ASN A 13 -5.85 5.01 15.62
N LYS A 14 -5.09 6.12 15.64
CA LYS A 14 -5.54 7.46 15.25
C LYS A 14 -5.51 7.61 13.72
N ILE A 15 -6.24 6.75 13.03
CA ILE A 15 -6.22 6.58 11.58
C ILE A 15 -7.48 7.10 10.89
N GLY A 16 -8.01 8.25 11.33
CA GLY A 16 -9.24 8.84 10.78
C GLY A 16 -9.17 9.23 9.29
N PHE A 17 -7.99 9.17 8.68
CA PHE A 17 -7.78 9.34 7.24
C PHE A 17 -8.07 8.06 6.43
N HIS A 18 -8.11 6.89 7.07
CA HIS A 18 -8.35 5.62 6.38
C HIS A 18 -9.81 5.52 5.94
N GLN A 19 -10.01 5.21 4.65
CA GLN A 19 -11.31 4.87 4.09
C GLN A 19 -11.40 3.35 3.94
N PRO A 20 -12.46 2.70 4.47
CA PRO A 20 -12.61 1.24 4.40
C PRO A 20 -13.08 0.75 3.03
N GLU A 21 -13.41 1.67 2.11
CA GLU A 21 -13.83 1.38 0.74
C GLU A 21 -12.88 2.05 -0.26
N VAL A 22 -12.84 1.52 -1.48
CA VAL A 22 -12.10 2.12 -2.61
C VAL A 22 -12.51 3.58 -2.80
N HIS A 23 -11.52 4.46 -2.96
CA HIS A 23 -11.75 5.89 -3.08
C HIS A 23 -12.69 6.20 -4.26
N LYS A 24 -13.82 6.87 -3.98
CA LYS A 24 -14.89 7.11 -4.96
C LYS A 24 -14.40 7.78 -6.25
N MET A 25 -13.45 8.71 -6.15
CA MET A 25 -12.88 9.38 -7.32
C MET A 25 -11.96 8.48 -8.14
N LEU A 26 -11.23 7.55 -7.50
CA LEU A 26 -10.43 6.58 -8.23
C LEU A 26 -11.35 5.65 -9.01
N LYS A 27 -12.35 5.07 -8.32
CA LYS A 27 -13.36 4.20 -8.94
C LYS A 27 -14.08 4.87 -10.11
N LYS A 28 -14.46 6.15 -9.98
CA LYS A 28 -15.13 6.91 -11.06
C LYS A 28 -14.25 7.18 -12.28
N ASN A 29 -12.93 7.29 -12.11
CA ASN A 29 -12.02 7.73 -13.18
C ASN A 29 -11.05 6.65 -13.65
N ILE A 30 -11.13 5.42 -13.13
CA ILE A 30 -10.16 4.38 -13.44
C ILE A 30 -10.08 4.10 -14.93
N ASP A 31 -11.20 4.02 -15.64
CA ASP A 31 -11.22 3.74 -17.08
C ASP A 31 -10.48 4.82 -17.89
N LYS A 32 -10.57 6.08 -17.44
CA LYS A 32 -9.84 7.20 -18.06
C LYS A 32 -8.35 7.12 -17.79
N VAL A 33 -7.97 6.70 -16.58
CA VAL A 33 -6.56 6.49 -16.21
C VAL A 33 -5.96 5.33 -17.00
N LEU A 34 -6.69 4.23 -17.13
CA LEU A 34 -6.25 3.07 -17.89
C LEU A 34 -6.19 3.38 -19.39
N ASN A 35 -7.17 4.10 -19.94
CA ASN A 35 -7.26 4.46 -21.35
C ASN A 35 -7.07 3.23 -22.27
N GLY A 36 -7.76 2.13 -21.94
CA GLY A 36 -7.67 0.85 -22.66
C GLY A 36 -6.42 0.01 -22.39
N ARG A 37 -5.47 0.49 -21.57
CA ARG A 37 -4.27 -0.27 -21.19
C ARG A 37 -4.60 -1.30 -20.12
N THR A 38 -4.00 -2.47 -20.25
CA THR A 38 -4.00 -3.54 -19.23
C THR A 38 -2.61 -3.63 -18.58
N GLY A 39 -2.51 -4.27 -17.40
CA GLY A 39 -1.21 -4.45 -16.74
C GLY A 39 -0.46 -3.16 -16.37
N VAL A 40 -1.19 -2.05 -16.19
CA VAL A 40 -0.62 -0.77 -15.77
C VAL A 40 0.04 -0.90 -14.40
N ARG A 41 1.18 -0.24 -14.19
CA ARG A 41 1.85 -0.19 -12.89
C ARG A 41 1.46 1.07 -12.13
N PHE A 42 0.90 0.92 -10.94
CA PHE A 42 0.49 2.01 -10.05
C PHE A 42 1.45 2.18 -8.89
N PHE A 43 1.71 3.44 -8.52
CA PHE A 43 2.53 3.79 -7.36
C PHE A 43 1.69 4.53 -6.32
N PHE A 44 1.72 4.07 -5.07
CA PHE A 44 1.01 4.63 -3.93
C PHE A 44 2.02 5.16 -2.90
N PRO A 45 2.34 6.47 -2.91
CA PRO A 45 3.16 7.07 -1.88
C PRO A 45 2.38 7.18 -0.57
N LEU A 46 3.02 6.85 0.56
CA LEU A 46 2.44 6.91 1.90
C LEU A 46 1.13 6.10 1.98
N CYS A 47 1.20 4.85 1.51
CA CYS A 47 0.00 4.08 1.17
C CYS A 47 -0.86 3.67 2.37
N GLY A 48 -0.31 3.71 3.60
CA GLY A 48 -0.97 3.17 4.77
C GLY A 48 -1.50 1.76 4.50
N LYS A 49 -2.83 1.60 4.63
CA LYS A 49 -3.57 0.39 4.26
C LYS A 49 -4.65 0.63 3.20
N ALA A 50 -4.35 1.43 2.18
CA ALA A 50 -5.31 1.78 1.13
C ALA A 50 -5.90 0.54 0.43
N VAL A 51 -7.22 0.36 0.55
CA VAL A 51 -7.99 -0.75 -0.08
C VAL A 51 -7.89 -0.69 -1.62
N ASP A 52 -7.71 0.51 -2.16
CA ASP A 52 -7.47 0.79 -3.57
C ASP A 52 -6.33 -0.05 -4.18
N MET A 53 -5.27 -0.33 -3.40
CA MET A 53 -4.14 -1.13 -3.87
C MET A 53 -4.56 -2.56 -4.21
N LYS A 54 -5.33 -3.21 -3.32
CA LYS A 54 -5.86 -4.56 -3.57
C LYS A 54 -6.82 -4.55 -4.75
N TRP A 55 -7.71 -3.56 -4.80
CA TRP A 55 -8.69 -3.44 -5.89
C TRP A 55 -8.02 -3.31 -7.27
N LEU A 56 -6.96 -2.51 -7.39
CA LEU A 56 -6.17 -2.40 -8.63
C LEU A 56 -5.45 -3.71 -8.96
N ALA A 57 -4.85 -4.38 -7.97
CA ALA A 57 -4.19 -5.66 -8.18
C ALA A 57 -5.16 -6.75 -8.65
N ASP A 58 -6.37 -6.80 -8.11
CA ASP A 58 -7.42 -7.74 -8.54
C ASP A 58 -7.90 -7.50 -9.98
N MET A 59 -7.75 -6.28 -10.50
CA MET A 59 -7.98 -5.96 -11.91
C MET A 59 -6.81 -6.36 -12.83
N GLY A 60 -5.76 -6.97 -12.29
CA GLY A 60 -4.59 -7.44 -13.04
C GLY A 60 -3.52 -6.36 -13.26
N HIS A 61 -3.47 -5.34 -12.40
CA HIS A 61 -2.46 -4.28 -12.44
C HIS A 61 -1.34 -4.54 -11.42
N SER A 62 -0.11 -4.12 -11.73
CA SER A 62 0.98 -4.16 -10.74
C SER A 62 0.88 -2.95 -9.82
N VAL A 63 1.10 -3.13 -8.52
CA VAL A 63 0.95 -2.09 -7.51
C VAL A 63 2.18 -2.04 -6.63
N VAL A 64 2.74 -0.83 -6.46
CA VAL A 64 3.85 -0.58 -5.53
C VAL A 64 3.44 0.49 -4.53
N GLY A 65 3.46 0.15 -3.24
CA GLY A 65 3.25 1.06 -2.13
C GLY A 65 4.55 1.37 -1.39
N VAL A 66 4.65 2.56 -0.81
CA VAL A 66 5.66 2.88 0.20
C VAL A 66 4.96 3.41 1.44
N GLU A 67 5.31 2.86 2.61
CA GLU A 67 4.78 3.26 3.91
C GLU A 67 5.88 3.13 4.97
N ILE A 68 5.82 3.94 6.02
CA ILE A 68 6.78 3.87 7.13
C ILE A 68 6.26 2.99 8.27
N SER A 69 4.95 3.03 8.52
CA SER A 69 4.30 2.23 9.55
C SER A 69 4.22 0.75 9.17
N GLU A 70 5.10 -0.07 9.76
CA GLU A 70 5.05 -1.52 9.60
C GLU A 70 3.68 -2.10 10.02
N LYS A 71 3.08 -1.52 11.07
CA LYS A 71 1.74 -1.89 11.53
C LYS A 71 0.69 -1.70 10.43
N ALA A 72 0.75 -0.59 9.69
CA ALA A 72 -0.17 -0.31 8.59
C ALA A 72 -0.03 -1.35 7.46
N ILE A 73 1.21 -1.69 7.10
CA ILE A 73 1.52 -2.65 6.04
C ILE A 73 1.00 -4.05 6.44
N ARG A 74 1.29 -4.51 7.66
CA ARG A 74 0.80 -5.81 8.14
C ARG A 74 -0.73 -5.86 8.19
N GLN A 75 -1.36 -4.81 8.74
CA GLN A 75 -2.83 -4.69 8.77
C GLN A 75 -3.43 -4.72 7.35
N PHE A 76 -2.80 -4.07 6.37
CA PHE A 76 -3.27 -4.11 4.98
C PHE A 76 -3.36 -5.54 4.45
N PHE A 77 -2.31 -6.34 4.60
CA PHE A 77 -2.33 -7.72 4.10
C PHE A 77 -3.29 -8.62 4.89
N GLU A 78 -3.32 -8.48 6.23
CA GLU A 78 -4.22 -9.23 7.11
C GLU A 78 -5.70 -8.94 6.82
N GLU A 79 -6.09 -7.66 6.76
CA GLU A 79 -7.47 -7.24 6.49
C GLU A 79 -7.96 -7.64 5.09
N ASN A 80 -7.04 -7.78 4.13
CA ASN A 80 -7.34 -8.24 2.77
C ASN A 80 -7.18 -9.77 2.59
N ASN A 81 -6.95 -10.52 3.68
CA ASN A 81 -6.74 -11.98 3.66
C ASN A 81 -5.66 -12.45 2.67
N MET A 82 -4.56 -11.70 2.60
CA MET A 82 -3.45 -11.99 1.70
C MET A 82 -2.24 -12.54 2.46
N THR A 83 -1.79 -13.74 2.10
CA THR A 83 -0.50 -14.26 2.57
C THR A 83 0.64 -13.63 1.79
N TYR A 84 1.54 -12.92 2.48
CA TYR A 84 2.70 -12.24 1.89
C TYR A 84 4.02 -12.89 2.27
N SER A 85 5.04 -12.62 1.47
CA SER A 85 6.45 -12.83 1.84
C SER A 85 7.09 -11.49 2.20
N GLU A 86 8.06 -11.53 3.11
CA GLU A 86 8.83 -10.37 3.58
C GLU A 86 10.31 -10.60 3.25
N GLU A 87 10.95 -9.60 2.63
CA GLU A 87 12.36 -9.67 2.25
C GLU A 87 13.06 -8.33 2.53
N PRO A 88 14.35 -8.32 2.92
CA PRO A 88 15.12 -7.09 3.02
C PRO A 88 15.35 -6.48 1.63
N VAL A 89 15.46 -5.15 1.55
CA VAL A 89 15.81 -4.46 0.30
C VAL A 89 17.34 -4.30 0.24
N PRO A 90 18.07 -5.01 -0.63
CA PRO A 90 19.54 -5.04 -0.57
C PRO A 90 20.22 -3.68 -0.74
N ALA A 91 19.57 -2.77 -1.49
CA ALA A 91 20.10 -1.44 -1.75
C ALA A 91 19.83 -0.41 -0.64
N ILE A 92 18.96 -0.72 0.32
CA ILE A 92 18.50 0.24 1.34
C ILE A 92 18.54 -0.46 2.72
N PRO A 93 19.55 -0.16 3.56
CA PRO A 93 19.65 -0.71 4.91
C PRO A 93 18.36 -0.45 5.72
N GLY A 94 17.90 -1.45 6.46
CA GLY A 94 16.69 -1.36 7.29
C GLY A 94 15.37 -1.51 6.51
N ALA A 95 15.34 -1.19 5.22
CA ALA A 95 14.12 -1.31 4.43
C ALA A 95 13.75 -2.77 4.14
N LYS A 96 12.44 -3.00 4.05
CA LYS A 96 11.85 -4.31 3.78
C LYS A 96 10.75 -4.20 2.74
N VAL A 97 10.56 -5.25 1.95
CA VAL A 97 9.45 -5.36 1.01
C VAL A 97 8.53 -6.50 1.41
N TYR A 98 7.24 -6.21 1.42
CA TYR A 98 6.15 -7.15 1.63
C TYR A 98 5.47 -7.39 0.28
N LYS A 99 5.39 -8.64 -0.19
CA LYS A 99 4.97 -8.95 -1.57
C LYS A 99 3.97 -10.08 -1.69
N VAL A 100 3.01 -9.90 -2.60
CA VAL A 100 2.02 -10.88 -3.07
C VAL A 100 1.83 -10.70 -4.58
N GLY A 101 2.32 -11.64 -5.39
CA GLY A 101 2.31 -11.50 -6.85
C GLY A 101 2.93 -10.18 -7.31
N GLU A 102 2.14 -9.37 -8.03
CA GLU A 102 2.52 -8.05 -8.56
C GLU A 102 2.18 -6.87 -7.62
N LEU A 103 1.73 -7.16 -6.39
CA LEU A 103 1.49 -6.15 -5.34
C LEU A 103 2.63 -6.18 -4.31
N HIS A 104 3.39 -5.10 -4.26
CA HIS A 104 4.54 -4.93 -3.36
C HIS A 104 4.35 -3.69 -2.49
N VAL A 105 4.64 -3.78 -1.20
CA VAL A 105 4.65 -2.63 -0.28
C VAL A 105 6.00 -2.58 0.42
N CYS A 106 6.75 -1.52 0.20
CA CYS A 106 8.04 -1.32 0.84
C CYS A 106 7.85 -0.53 2.15
N LYS A 107 8.38 -1.09 3.24
CA LYS A 107 8.64 -0.33 4.46
C LYS A 107 9.89 0.52 4.26
N HIS A 108 9.77 1.83 4.43
CA HIS A 108 10.91 2.73 4.44
C HIS A 108 11.35 3.00 5.88
N ASP A 109 12.49 2.44 6.28
CA ASP A 109 13.21 2.82 7.49
C ASP A 109 14.36 3.76 7.10
N HIS A 110 14.67 4.74 7.96
CA HIS A 110 15.81 5.65 7.81
C HIS A 110 17.05 5.12 8.54
#